data_AF-A0A1I2CIN7-F1
#
_entry.id   AF-A0A1I2CIN7-F1
#
_cell.length_a   1.000
_cell.length_b   1.000
_cell.length_c   1.000
_cell.angle_alpha   90.00
_cell.angle_beta   90.00
_cell.angle_gamma   90.00
#
_symmetry.space_group_name_H-M   'P 1'
#
loop_
_entity.id
_entity.type
_entity.pdbx_description
1 polymer ?
#
loop_
_entity_poly.entity_id
_entity_poly.type
_entity_poly.pdbx_seq_one_letter_code
_entity_poly.pdbx_strand_id
1 'polypeptide(L)'
;MSFIAEFFGMVLKNIYGLIGNYGLAIIVFTIIVKALLTPLTIKQTKSTFAMSEINPKIKEIQEKYKNKPEKQNEEITKLYKESGFNPLAGCLPMLIQMPILFALFYVFRDPMKYGVFVDNTTFLSANGSFLWIKSLIKPDYVLAVLSGISAYFMQISMTPKDQMQGMMKSFTYMMPALSLIWGFTFPAALTLYWTVSNLFAVLQYYVITKPLKAKLEEEKSKSSGKYTKVKK
;
A
#
# COMPACT_ATOMS: atom_id res chain seq x y z
N MET A 1 11.76 13.76 -12.01
CA MET A 1 10.98 13.90 -10.75
C MET A 1 10.11 15.17 -10.73
N SER A 2 10.55 16.31 -11.27
CA SER A 2 9.74 17.54 -11.36
C SER A 2 8.42 17.33 -12.09
N PHE A 3 8.42 16.65 -13.24
CA PHE A 3 7.21 16.45 -14.05
C PHE A 3 6.04 15.79 -13.30
N ILE A 4 6.29 14.69 -12.55
CA ILE A 4 5.22 13.99 -11.81
C ILE A 4 4.68 14.89 -10.69
N ALA A 5 5.56 15.62 -10.01
CA ALA A 5 5.17 16.55 -8.96
C ALA A 5 4.35 17.73 -9.51
N GLU A 6 4.77 18.33 -10.62
CA GLU A 6 4.04 19.38 -11.33
C GLU A 6 2.67 18.90 -11.81
N PHE A 7 2.61 17.69 -12.38
CA PHE A 7 1.35 17.07 -12.77
C PHE A 7 0.41 16.88 -11.57
N PHE A 8 0.91 16.34 -10.46
CA PHE A 8 0.10 16.18 -9.24
C PHE A 8 -0.33 17.52 -8.65
N GLY A 9 0.54 18.53 -8.68
CA GLY A 9 0.21 19.88 -8.26
C GLY A 9 -0.93 20.48 -9.09
N MET A 10 -0.88 20.30 -10.42
CA MET A 10 -1.95 20.71 -11.34
C MET A 10 -3.27 20.00 -11.03
N VAL A 11 -3.24 18.67 -10.83
CA VAL A 11 -4.45 17.92 -10.48
C VAL A 11 -5.03 18.40 -9.15
N LEU A 12 -4.19 18.58 -8.12
CA LEU A 12 -4.62 19.10 -6.82
C LEU A 12 -5.19 20.51 -6.90
N LYS A 13 -4.62 21.41 -7.72
CA LYS A 13 -5.17 22.75 -7.98
C LYS A 13 -6.59 22.66 -8.53
N ASN A 14 -6.82 21.80 -9.52
CA ASN A 14 -8.15 21.63 -10.12
C ASN A 14 -9.16 21.07 -9.12
N ILE A 15 -8.78 20.06 -8.34
CA ILE A 15 -9.64 19.51 -7.29
C ILE A 15 -9.94 20.57 -6.23
N TYR A 16 -8.92 21.33 -5.80
CA TYR A 16 -9.11 22.43 -4.85
C TYR A 16 -10.03 23.52 -5.40
N GLY A 17 -9.88 23.91 -6.67
CA GLY A 17 -10.75 24.91 -7.31
C GLY A 17 -12.23 24.51 -7.35
N LEU A 18 -12.53 23.20 -7.38
CA LEU A 18 -13.90 22.69 -7.34
C LEU A 18 -14.47 22.58 -5.91
N ILE A 19 -13.63 22.26 -4.92
CA ILE A 19 -14.08 21.94 -3.55
C ILE A 19 -13.93 23.13 -2.60
N GLY A 20 -12.94 24.00 -2.84
CA GLY A 20 -12.60 25.14 -1.98
C GLY A 20 -11.87 24.78 -0.68
N ASN A 21 -11.64 23.50 -0.39
CA ASN A 21 -10.96 23.04 0.83
C ASN A 21 -9.76 22.15 0.49
N TYR A 22 -8.58 22.50 1.00
CA TYR A 22 -7.34 21.81 0.63
C TYR A 22 -7.21 20.41 1.24
N GLY A 23 -7.65 20.22 2.49
CA GLY A 23 -7.66 18.89 3.10
C GLY A 23 -8.60 17.92 2.39
N LEU A 24 -9.80 18.38 2.02
CA LEU A 24 -10.73 17.59 1.19
C LEU A 24 -10.16 17.33 -0.21
N ALA A 25 -9.45 18.29 -0.81
CA ALA A 25 -8.80 18.08 -2.09
C ALA A 25 -7.74 16.96 -2.02
N ILE A 26 -6.97 16.87 -0.94
CA ILE A 26 -6.03 15.77 -0.70
C ILE A 26 -6.77 14.43 -0.57
N ILE A 27 -7.90 14.39 0.15
CA ILE A 27 -8.72 13.17 0.28
C ILE A 27 -9.20 12.69 -1.09
N VAL A 28 -9.82 13.59 -1.86
CA VAL A 28 -10.37 13.25 -3.19
C VAL A 28 -9.26 12.83 -4.15
N PHE A 29 -8.14 13.55 -4.17
CA PHE A 29 -6.96 13.17 -4.94
C PHE A 29 -6.51 11.73 -4.59
N THR A 30 -6.42 11.41 -3.29
CA THR A 30 -5.99 10.09 -2.81
C THR A 30 -6.93 9.00 -3.31
N ILE A 31 -8.24 9.21 -3.20
CA ILE A 31 -9.26 8.26 -3.66
C ILE A 31 -9.15 8.03 -5.17
N ILE A 32 -8.98 9.09 -5.96
CA ILE A 32 -8.82 8.99 -7.42
C ILE A 32 -7.58 8.16 -7.76
N VAL A 33 -6.42 8.47 -7.18
CA VAL A 33 -5.19 7.71 -7.43
C VAL A 33 -5.36 6.24 -7.05
N LYS A 34 -5.94 5.93 -5.89
CA LYS A 34 -6.15 4.55 -5.46
C LYS A 34 -7.17 3.80 -6.33
N ALA A 35 -8.22 4.48 -6.79
CA ALA A 35 -9.18 3.92 -7.74
C ALA A 35 -8.48 3.55 -9.07
N LEU A 36 -7.68 4.45 -9.62
CA LEU A 36 -6.90 4.20 -10.86
C LEU A 36 -5.89 3.05 -10.71
N LEU A 37 -5.32 2.87 -9.52
CA LEU A 37 -4.39 1.77 -9.21
C LEU A 37 -5.09 0.45 -8.85
N THR A 38 -6.42 0.43 -8.69
CA THR A 38 -7.17 -0.78 -8.34
C THR A 38 -6.98 -1.97 -9.31
N PRO A 39 -7.01 -1.81 -10.66
CA PRO A 39 -6.73 -2.94 -11.57
C PRO A 39 -5.34 -3.55 -11.36
N LEU A 40 -4.35 -2.72 -11.02
CA LEU A 40 -3.02 -3.18 -10.67
C LEU A 40 -3.05 -3.96 -9.34
N THR A 41 -3.77 -3.47 -8.32
CA THR A 41 -3.93 -4.20 -7.04
C THR A 41 -4.58 -5.57 -7.22
N ILE A 42 -5.53 -5.71 -8.15
CA ILE A 42 -6.14 -7.01 -8.48
C ILE A 42 -5.09 -7.97 -9.05
N LYS A 43 -4.25 -7.50 -9.99
CA LYS A 43 -3.14 -8.31 -10.55
C LYS A 43 -2.14 -8.71 -9.45
N GLN A 44 -1.79 -7.77 -8.58
CA GLN A 44 -0.90 -8.02 -7.44
C GLN A 44 -1.50 -9.06 -6.48
N THR A 45 -2.80 -8.98 -6.19
CA THR A 45 -3.49 -9.95 -5.34
C THR A 45 -3.39 -11.37 -5.88
N LYS A 46 -3.59 -11.55 -7.20
CA LYS A 46 -3.42 -12.87 -7.86
C LYS A 46 -1.98 -13.38 -7.73
N SER A 47 -1.00 -12.51 -7.91
CA SER A 47 0.41 -12.87 -7.72
C SER A 47 0.72 -13.28 -6.27
N THR A 48 0.24 -12.52 -5.29
CA THR A 48 0.44 -12.84 -3.87
C THR A 48 -0.27 -14.13 -3.48
N PHE A 49 -1.44 -14.41 -4.06
CA PHE A 49 -2.13 -15.69 -3.87
C PHE A 49 -1.25 -16.86 -4.35
N ALA A 50 -0.73 -16.80 -5.57
CA ALA A 50 0.18 -17.83 -6.10
C ALA A 50 1.41 -18.03 -5.20
N MET A 51 1.97 -16.95 -4.64
CA MET A 51 3.07 -17.04 -3.69
C MET A 51 2.68 -17.79 -2.41
N SER A 52 1.48 -17.54 -1.89
CA SER A 52 0.97 -18.23 -0.69
C SER A 52 0.86 -19.74 -0.87
N GLU A 53 0.68 -20.22 -2.11
CA GLU A 53 0.66 -21.64 -2.43
C GLU A 53 2.04 -22.29 -2.41
N ILE A 54 3.09 -21.51 -2.67
CA ILE A 54 4.48 -21.98 -2.71
C ILE A 54 5.12 -21.91 -1.32
N ASN A 55 4.67 -20.99 -0.46
CA ASN A 55 5.18 -20.81 0.91
C ASN A 55 5.28 -22.10 1.76
N PRO A 56 4.32 -23.04 1.74
CA PRO A 56 4.45 -24.30 2.47
C PRO A 56 5.63 -25.15 2.00
N LYS A 57 5.83 -25.25 0.68
CA LYS A 57 6.97 -25.99 0.09
C LYS A 57 8.29 -25.32 0.42
N ILE A 58 8.32 -23.98 0.48
CA ILE A 58 9.49 -23.25 0.95
C ILE A 58 9.81 -23.65 2.39
N LYS A 59 8.81 -23.70 3.28
CA LYS A 59 9.01 -24.13 4.67
C LYS A 59 9.55 -25.56 4.76
N GLU A 60 9.03 -26.49 3.97
CA GLU A 60 9.55 -27.86 3.89
C GLU A 60 11.02 -27.90 3.46
N ILE A 61 11.41 -27.12 2.44
CA ILE A 61 12.81 -26.99 2.01
C ILE A 61 13.67 -26.40 3.14
N GLN A 62 13.16 -25.37 3.83
CA GLN A 62 13.87 -24.73 4.93
C GLN A 62 14.10 -25.69 6.11
N GLU A 63 13.13 -26.55 6.42
CA GLU A 63 13.26 -27.58 7.46
C GLU A 63 14.22 -28.70 7.02
N LYS A 64 14.08 -29.19 5.79
CA LYS A 64 14.91 -30.28 5.23
C LYS A 64 16.39 -29.89 5.13
N TYR A 65 16.69 -28.63 4.81
CA TYR A 65 18.06 -28.15 4.59
C TYR A 65 18.51 -27.10 5.64
N LYS A 66 17.97 -27.15 6.86
CA LYS A 66 18.22 -26.17 7.94
C LYS A 66 19.72 -25.87 8.18
N ASN A 67 20.58 -26.87 8.02
CA ASN A 67 22.03 -26.75 8.25
C ASN A 67 22.84 -26.55 6.94
N LYS A 68 22.18 -26.34 5.80
CA LYS A 68 22.80 -26.24 4.47
C LYS A 68 22.21 -25.06 3.69
N PRO A 69 22.59 -23.81 4.02
CA PRO A 69 22.00 -22.60 3.43
C PRO A 69 22.18 -22.50 1.92
N GLU A 70 23.31 -23.01 1.39
CA GLU A 70 23.55 -23.04 -0.06
C GLU A 70 22.53 -23.94 -0.78
N LYS A 71 22.35 -25.18 -0.30
CA LYS A 71 21.35 -26.10 -0.86
C LYS A 71 19.92 -25.58 -0.69
N GLN A 72 19.63 -24.93 0.43
CA GLN A 72 18.33 -24.30 0.67
C GLN A 72 18.03 -23.23 -0.40
N ASN A 73 18.99 -22.35 -0.69
CA ASN A 73 18.83 -21.31 -1.71
C ASN A 73 18.69 -21.92 -3.12
N GLU A 74 19.46 -22.96 -3.43
CA GLU A 74 19.37 -23.67 -4.71
C GLU A 74 17.97 -24.28 -4.93
N GLU A 75 17.46 -25.02 -3.95
CA GLU A 75 16.17 -25.69 -4.02
C GLU A 75 14.99 -24.71 -4.05
N ILE A 76 15.07 -23.61 -3.28
CA ILE A 76 14.08 -22.52 -3.35
C ILE A 76 14.07 -21.90 -4.77
N THR A 77 15.25 -21.65 -5.34
CA THR A 77 15.36 -21.08 -6.69
C THR A 77 14.80 -22.04 -7.74
N LYS A 78 15.08 -23.34 -7.60
CA LYS A 78 14.54 -24.39 -8.46
C LYS A 78 13.01 -24.46 -8.35
N LEU A 79 12.47 -24.44 -7.13
CA LEU A 79 11.03 -24.41 -6.87
C LEU A 79 10.34 -23.21 -7.55
N TYR A 80 10.95 -22.01 -7.51
CA TYR A 80 10.40 -20.84 -8.20
C TYR A 80 10.36 -21.03 -9.72
N LYS A 81 11.43 -21.59 -10.31
CA LYS A 81 11.49 -21.88 -11.76
C LYS A 81 10.45 -22.91 -12.18
N GLU A 82 10.34 -24.02 -11.43
CA GLU A 82 9.38 -25.10 -11.71
C GLU A 82 7.93 -24.66 -11.52
N SER A 83 7.68 -23.77 -10.57
CA SER A 83 6.32 -23.24 -10.31
C SER A 83 5.92 -22.13 -11.29
N GLY A 84 6.82 -21.66 -12.16
CA GLY A 84 6.57 -20.55 -13.08
C GLY A 84 6.27 -19.22 -12.37
N PHE A 85 6.64 -19.10 -11.09
CA PHE A 85 6.31 -17.95 -10.25
C PHE A 85 7.40 -16.88 -10.31
N ASN A 86 7.01 -15.62 -10.53
CA ASN A 86 7.94 -14.48 -10.50
C ASN A 86 7.92 -13.79 -9.12
N PRO A 87 8.98 -13.89 -8.31
CA PRO A 87 9.03 -13.27 -6.98
C PRO A 87 8.97 -11.74 -7.01
N LEU A 88 9.36 -11.10 -8.10
CA LEU A 88 9.32 -9.64 -8.25
C LEU A 88 7.90 -9.10 -8.46
N ALA A 89 6.96 -9.95 -8.88
CA ALA A 89 5.57 -9.52 -9.05
C ALA A 89 4.91 -9.15 -7.72
N GLY A 90 5.39 -9.70 -6.60
CA GLY A 90 4.92 -9.38 -5.25
C GLY A 90 5.39 -8.01 -4.71
N CYS A 91 6.54 -7.49 -5.16
CA CYS A 91 7.07 -6.19 -4.73
C CYS A 91 6.71 -5.03 -5.66
N LEU A 92 6.02 -5.32 -6.77
CA LEU A 92 5.50 -4.34 -7.72
C LEU A 92 4.72 -3.16 -7.08
N PRO A 93 3.89 -3.34 -6.02
CA PRO A 93 3.21 -2.20 -5.41
C PRO A 93 4.18 -1.18 -4.83
N MET A 94 5.27 -1.62 -4.23
CA MET A 94 6.27 -0.73 -3.65
C MET A 94 7.01 0.07 -4.73
N LEU A 95 7.39 -0.58 -5.83
CA LEU A 95 8.08 0.08 -6.94
C LEU A 95 7.24 1.19 -7.57
N ILE A 96 5.94 0.97 -7.74
CA ILE A 96 5.02 1.98 -8.30
C ILE A 96 4.66 3.06 -7.27
N GLN A 97 4.55 2.70 -5.99
CA GLN A 97 4.20 3.64 -4.93
C GLN A 97 5.33 4.64 -4.63
N MET A 98 6.60 4.24 -4.78
CA MET A 98 7.75 5.10 -4.46
C MET A 98 7.77 6.41 -5.27
N PRO A 99 7.68 6.40 -6.62
CA PRO A 99 7.61 7.64 -7.41
C PRO A 99 6.44 8.56 -7.02
N ILE A 100 5.26 7.97 -6.76
CA ILE A 100 4.06 8.71 -6.34
C ILE A 100 4.31 9.38 -4.98
N LEU A 101 4.89 8.65 -4.04
CA LEU A 101 5.19 9.16 -2.71
C LEU A 101 6.19 10.32 -2.75
N PHE A 102 7.28 10.17 -3.51
CA PHE A 102 8.26 11.25 -3.65
C PHE A 102 7.65 12.49 -4.29
N ALA A 103 6.84 12.33 -5.35
CA ALA A 103 6.16 13.46 -5.98
C ALA A 103 5.26 14.20 -4.98
N LEU A 104 4.42 13.47 -4.23
CA LEU A 104 3.53 14.07 -3.23
C LEU A 104 4.28 14.69 -2.07
N PHE A 105 5.39 14.10 -1.63
CA PHE A 105 6.23 14.71 -0.60
C PHE A 105 6.71 16.10 -1.01
N TYR A 106 7.18 16.26 -2.26
CA TYR A 106 7.59 17.57 -2.77
C TYR A 106 6.42 18.53 -2.90
N VAL A 107 5.30 18.09 -3.50
CA VAL A 107 4.10 18.92 -3.67
C VAL A 107 3.53 19.40 -2.34
N PHE A 108 3.43 18.54 -1.34
CA PHE A 108 2.85 18.90 -0.05
C PHE A 108 3.79 19.74 0.82
N ARG A 109 5.11 19.62 0.63
CA ARG A 109 6.09 20.46 1.33
C ARG A 109 6.11 21.88 0.80
N ASP A 110 5.92 22.06 -0.51
CA ASP A 110 5.93 23.37 -1.15
C ASP A 110 4.82 23.48 -2.22
N PRO A 111 3.55 23.57 -1.81
CA PRO A 111 2.41 23.50 -2.74
C PRO A 111 2.34 24.73 -3.66
N MET A 112 2.92 25.86 -3.26
CA MET A 112 3.06 27.05 -4.09
C MET A 112 4.01 26.78 -5.26
N LYS A 113 5.21 26.24 -4.98
CA LYS A 113 6.21 25.93 -6.01
C LYS A 113 5.71 24.95 -7.06
N TYR A 114 4.89 23.98 -6.65
CA TYR A 114 4.32 22.98 -7.56
C TYR A 114 2.96 23.38 -8.14
N GLY A 115 2.57 24.65 -8.01
CA GLY A 115 1.42 25.22 -8.72
C GLY A 115 0.06 24.79 -8.18
N VAL A 116 -0.03 24.27 -6.95
CA VAL A 116 -1.31 24.00 -6.27
C VAL A 116 -2.02 25.32 -5.97
N PHE A 117 -1.26 26.31 -5.51
CA PHE A 117 -1.73 27.65 -5.18
C PHE A 117 -0.94 28.70 -5.95
N VAL A 118 -1.64 29.72 -6.44
CA VAL A 118 -1.05 30.78 -7.27
C VAL A 118 -0.62 31.97 -6.42
N ASP A 119 -1.37 32.27 -5.37
CA ASP A 119 -1.12 33.41 -4.49
C ASP A 119 -1.00 32.96 -3.02
N ASN A 120 -0.22 33.73 -2.26
CA ASN A 120 0.06 33.43 -0.87
C ASN A 120 -1.17 33.57 0.03
N THR A 121 -2.13 34.43 -0.34
CA THR A 121 -3.32 34.68 0.50
C THR A 121 -4.26 33.48 0.50
N THR A 122 -4.57 32.93 -0.67
CA THR A 122 -5.33 31.69 -0.84
C THR A 122 -4.65 30.52 -0.15
N PHE A 123 -3.33 30.41 -0.28
CA PHE A 123 -2.58 29.36 0.41
C PHE A 123 -2.69 29.46 1.94
N LEU A 124 -2.49 30.65 2.52
CA LEU A 124 -2.57 30.85 3.96
C LEU A 124 -3.96 30.50 4.51
N SER A 125 -5.02 30.92 3.82
CA SER A 125 -6.40 30.56 4.17
C SER A 125 -6.65 29.05 4.06
N ALA A 126 -6.09 28.39 3.03
CA ALA A 126 -6.28 26.97 2.82
C ALA A 126 -5.49 26.09 3.82
N ASN A 127 -4.28 26.50 4.21
CA ASN A 127 -3.33 25.72 4.99
C ASN A 127 -3.86 25.29 6.37
N GLY A 128 -4.71 26.10 7.01
CA GLY A 128 -5.29 25.81 8.34
C GLY A 128 -6.78 25.47 8.32
N SER A 129 -7.38 25.23 7.16
CA SER A 129 -8.84 25.15 6.99
C SER A 129 -9.45 23.76 7.16
N PHE A 130 -8.71 22.77 7.68
CA PHE A 130 -9.16 21.38 7.68
C PHE A 130 -9.25 20.77 9.08
N LEU A 131 -10.49 20.59 9.56
CA LEU A 131 -10.81 19.96 10.84
C LEU A 131 -10.00 20.58 12.00
N TRP A 132 -9.26 19.78 12.77
CA TRP A 132 -8.40 20.23 13.86
C TRP A 132 -6.97 20.57 13.41
N ILE A 133 -6.64 20.37 12.13
CA ILE A 133 -5.28 20.56 11.62
C ILE A 133 -4.99 22.05 11.45
N LYS A 134 -4.07 22.55 12.27
CA LYS A 134 -3.69 23.98 12.26
C LYS A 134 -2.84 24.38 11.06
N SER A 135 -2.09 23.43 10.50
CA SER A 135 -1.29 23.66 9.29
C SER A 135 -1.04 22.34 8.55
N LEU A 136 -1.40 22.29 7.28
CA LEU A 136 -1.19 21.15 6.40
C LEU A 136 0.29 20.99 5.98
N ILE A 137 1.10 22.05 6.05
CA ILE A 137 2.54 22.00 5.73
C ILE A 137 3.44 21.67 6.94
N LYS A 138 2.91 21.69 8.16
CA LYS A 138 3.64 21.30 9.39
C LYS A 138 3.13 19.95 9.90
N PRO A 139 3.90 19.22 10.72
CA PRO A 139 3.41 18.00 11.35
C PRO A 139 2.19 18.25 12.26
N ASP A 140 1.27 17.28 12.29
CA ASP A 140 0.13 17.24 13.21
C ASP A 140 0.15 15.92 13.99
N TYR A 141 0.23 16.02 15.31
CA TYR A 141 0.50 14.88 16.18
C TYR A 141 -0.73 14.00 16.41
N VAL A 142 -1.93 14.58 16.41
CA VAL A 142 -3.18 13.81 16.49
C VAL A 142 -3.33 12.98 15.23
N LEU A 143 -3.11 13.60 14.07
CA LEU A 143 -3.15 12.91 12.78
C LEU A 143 -2.04 11.86 12.64
N ALA A 144 -0.84 12.10 13.19
CA ALA A 144 0.23 11.10 13.21
C ALA A 144 -0.22 9.81 13.90
N VAL A 145 -0.83 9.93 15.09
CA VAL A 145 -1.37 8.78 15.83
C VAL A 145 -2.46 8.06 15.04
N LEU A 146 -3.41 8.81 14.46
CA LEU A 146 -4.47 8.23 13.62
C LEU A 146 -3.89 7.50 12.39
N SER A 147 -2.86 8.05 11.76
CA SER A 147 -2.16 7.42 10.65
C SER A 147 -1.54 6.10 11.07
N GLY A 148 -0.82 6.05 12.20
CA GLY A 148 -0.26 4.80 12.73
C GLY A 148 -1.31 3.74 13.06
N ILE A 149 -2.43 4.14 13.68
CA ILE A 149 -3.56 3.24 13.96
C ILE A 149 -4.15 2.70 12.65
N SER A 150 -4.37 3.57 11.67
CA SER A 150 -4.90 3.17 10.36
C SER A 150 -3.96 2.22 9.61
N ALA A 151 -2.65 2.47 9.68
CA ALA A 151 -1.63 1.61 9.09
C ALA A 151 -1.61 0.23 9.76
N TYR A 152 -1.72 0.19 11.09
CA TYR A 152 -1.82 -1.08 11.82
C TYR A 152 -3.06 -1.85 11.42
N PHE A 153 -4.23 -1.20 11.37
CA PHE A 153 -5.49 -1.85 10.99
C PHE A 153 -5.48 -2.37 9.55
N MET A 154 -4.91 -1.61 8.61
CA MET A 154 -4.66 -2.05 7.24
C MET A 154 -3.81 -3.32 7.23
N GLN A 155 -2.69 -3.32 7.95
CA GLN A 155 -1.71 -4.39 7.89
C GLN A 155 -2.23 -5.71 8.48
N ILE A 156 -2.97 -5.66 9.60
CA ILE A 156 -3.60 -6.85 10.18
C ILE A 156 -4.80 -7.35 9.35
N SER A 157 -5.47 -6.47 8.60
CA SER A 157 -6.55 -6.90 7.70
C SER A 157 -5.99 -7.71 6.53
N MET A 158 -4.84 -7.31 6.00
CA MET A 158 -4.21 -7.95 4.83
C MET A 158 -3.34 -9.17 5.16
N THR A 159 -2.96 -9.35 6.42
CA THR A 159 -2.05 -10.41 6.89
C THR A 159 -2.78 -11.39 7.82
N PRO A 160 -3.18 -12.58 7.34
CA PRO A 160 -3.78 -13.61 8.17
C PRO A 160 -2.83 -14.02 9.33
N LYS A 161 -3.39 -14.33 10.50
CA LYS A 161 -2.62 -14.67 11.71
C LYS A 161 -1.73 -15.91 11.54
N ASP A 162 -2.20 -16.89 10.76
CA ASP A 162 -1.48 -18.11 10.39
C ASP A 162 -0.26 -17.85 9.50
N GLN A 163 -0.26 -16.74 8.76
CA GLN A 163 0.83 -16.33 7.87
C GLN A 163 1.80 -15.35 8.56
N MET A 164 1.52 -14.96 9.81
CA MET A 164 2.24 -13.94 10.55
C MET A 164 3.50 -14.50 11.23
N GLN A 165 4.45 -14.98 10.42
CA GLN A 165 5.72 -15.56 10.87
C GLN A 165 6.92 -14.86 10.22
N GLY A 166 8.07 -14.89 10.91
CA GLY A 166 9.34 -14.34 10.41
C GLY A 166 9.23 -12.88 9.95
N MET A 167 9.73 -12.60 8.74
CA MET A 167 9.76 -11.28 8.12
C MET A 167 8.37 -10.62 8.03
N MET A 168 7.30 -11.40 7.85
CA MET A 168 5.93 -10.87 7.70
C MET A 168 5.38 -10.32 9.02
N LYS A 169 5.74 -10.93 10.15
CA LYS A 169 5.41 -10.42 11.49
C LYS A 169 6.14 -9.09 11.76
N SER A 170 7.43 -9.03 11.46
CA SER A 170 8.21 -7.79 11.60
C SER A 170 7.63 -6.67 10.75
N PHE A 171 7.34 -6.94 9.47
CA PHE A 171 6.71 -5.97 8.59
C PHE A 171 5.35 -5.49 9.14
N THR A 172 4.58 -6.41 9.73
CA THR A 172 3.24 -6.12 10.26
C THR A 172 3.23 -5.05 11.35
N TYR A 173 4.25 -5.04 12.22
CA TYR A 173 4.36 -4.09 13.33
C TYR A 173 5.31 -2.92 13.03
N MET A 174 6.34 -3.15 12.22
CA MET A 174 7.33 -2.14 11.87
C MET A 174 6.74 -1.03 10.99
N MET A 175 5.92 -1.38 9.98
CA MET A 175 5.37 -0.39 9.08
C MET A 175 4.44 0.63 9.78
N PRO A 176 3.53 0.22 10.68
CA PRO A 176 2.76 1.16 11.48
C PRO A 176 3.62 2.04 12.39
N ALA A 177 4.69 1.49 12.99
CA ALA A 177 5.63 2.28 13.79
C ALA A 177 6.37 3.33 12.95
N LEU A 178 6.81 2.96 11.75
CA LEU A 178 7.40 3.92 10.79
C LEU A 178 6.38 4.98 10.37
N SER A 179 5.12 4.59 10.14
CA SER A 179 4.03 5.53 9.83
C SER A 179 3.81 6.55 10.95
N LEU A 180 3.91 6.14 12.22
CA LEU A 180 3.87 7.06 13.36
C LEU A 180 5.05 8.03 13.32
N ILE A 181 6.28 7.51 13.22
CA ILE A 181 7.51 8.33 13.21
C ILE A 181 7.46 9.36 12.07
N TRP A 182 7.07 8.92 10.87
CA TRP A 182 6.91 9.79 9.71
C TRP A 182 5.78 10.80 9.91
N GLY A 183 4.67 10.41 10.54
CA GLY A 183 3.59 11.32 10.87
C GLY A 183 4.01 12.46 11.81
N PHE A 184 4.92 12.18 12.76
CA PHE A 184 5.50 13.19 13.64
C PHE A 184 6.56 14.07 12.96
N THR A 185 7.13 13.62 11.83
CA THR A 185 8.27 14.29 11.17
C THR A 185 7.85 15.08 9.93
N PHE A 186 6.87 14.58 9.18
CA PHE A 186 6.49 15.12 7.87
C PHE A 186 5.23 16.01 7.92
N PRO A 187 4.98 16.80 6.85
CA PRO A 187 3.79 17.64 6.76
C PRO A 187 2.48 16.88 6.98
N ALA A 188 1.52 17.48 7.69
CA ALA A 188 0.22 16.88 7.96
C ALA A 188 -0.55 16.53 6.68
N ALA A 189 -0.36 17.24 5.57
CA ALA A 189 -0.91 16.88 4.26
C ALA A 189 -0.46 15.48 3.79
N LEU A 190 0.82 15.13 4.00
CA LEU A 190 1.32 13.81 3.66
C LEU A 190 0.78 12.73 4.62
N THR A 191 0.72 13.05 5.91
CA THR A 191 0.12 12.17 6.92
C THR A 191 -1.37 11.93 6.67
N LEU A 192 -2.09 12.94 6.16
CA LEU A 192 -3.50 12.83 5.76
C LEU A 192 -3.63 11.91 4.56
N TYR A 193 -2.80 12.10 3.54
CA TYR A 193 -2.73 11.21 2.37
C TYR A 193 -2.49 9.75 2.77
N TRP A 194 -1.56 9.47 3.68
CA TRP A 194 -1.32 8.11 4.18
C TRP A 194 -2.52 7.55 4.93
N THR A 195 -3.09 8.33 5.85
CA THR A 195 -4.27 7.90 6.62
C THR A 195 -5.41 7.49 5.69
N VAL A 196 -5.73 8.34 4.71
CA VAL A 196 -6.79 8.07 3.73
C VAL A 196 -6.44 6.87 2.84
N SER A 197 -5.17 6.76 2.44
CA SER A 197 -4.68 5.61 1.67
C SER A 197 -4.84 4.29 2.41
N ASN A 198 -4.58 4.27 3.72
CA ASN A 198 -4.72 3.08 4.56
C ASN A 198 -6.19 2.70 4.70
N LEU A 199 -7.08 3.67 4.95
CA LEU A 199 -8.52 3.45 5.03
C LEU A 199 -9.08 2.93 3.70
N PHE A 200 -8.63 3.50 2.57
CA PHE A 200 -9.00 2.99 1.25
C PHE A 200 -8.50 1.55 1.05
N ALA A 201 -7.27 1.24 1.45
CA ALA A 201 -6.72 -0.11 1.32
C ALA A 201 -7.50 -1.14 2.16
N VAL A 202 -7.94 -0.77 3.36
CA VAL A 202 -8.84 -1.57 4.19
C VAL A 202 -10.17 -1.82 3.46
N LEU A 203 -10.79 -0.76 2.94
CA LEU A 203 -12.04 -0.89 2.18
C LEU A 203 -11.86 -1.78 0.94
N GLN A 204 -10.82 -1.52 0.15
CA GLN A 204 -10.45 -2.29 -1.03
C GLN A 204 -10.17 -3.76 -0.67
N TYR A 205 -9.58 -4.02 0.49
CA TYR A 205 -9.36 -5.39 0.97
C TYR A 205 -10.67 -6.14 1.16
N TYR A 206 -11.62 -5.55 1.89
CA TYR A 206 -12.90 -6.21 2.16
C TYR A 206 -13.79 -6.33 0.92
N VAL A 207 -13.78 -5.33 0.03
CA VAL A 207 -14.65 -5.29 -1.15
C VAL A 207 -14.09 -6.11 -2.32
N ILE A 208 -12.76 -6.15 -2.50
CA ILE A 208 -12.13 -6.73 -3.70
C ILE A 208 -11.21 -7.89 -3.31
N THR A 209 -10.21 -7.64 -2.48
CA THR A 209 -9.11 -8.60 -2.25
C THR A 209 -9.60 -9.88 -1.56
N LYS A 210 -10.40 -9.75 -0.50
CA LYS A 210 -10.94 -10.88 0.27
C LYS A 210 -11.84 -11.79 -0.60
N PRO A 211 -12.87 -11.29 -1.30
CA PRO A 211 -13.70 -12.15 -2.16
C PRO A 211 -12.91 -12.72 -3.35
N LEU A 212 -11.93 -11.99 -3.89
CA LEU A 212 -11.06 -12.51 -4.94
C LEU A 212 -10.22 -13.70 -4.44
N LYS A 213 -9.61 -13.59 -3.26
CA LYS A 213 -8.86 -14.70 -2.64
C LYS A 213 -9.75 -15.93 -2.44
N ALA A 214 -10.95 -15.75 -1.87
CA ALA A 214 -11.90 -16.85 -1.67
C ALA A 214 -12.26 -17.56 -2.99
N LYS A 215 -12.51 -16.81 -4.09
CA LYS A 215 -12.76 -17.38 -5.41
C LYS A 215 -11.57 -18.21 -5.93
N LEU A 216 -10.34 -17.72 -5.76
CA LEU A 216 -9.14 -18.44 -6.19
C LEU A 216 -8.92 -19.73 -5.38
N GLU A 217 -9.22 -19.71 -4.08
CA GLU A 217 -9.20 -20.91 -3.22
C GLU A 217 -10.25 -21.94 -3.65
N GLU A 218 -11.46 -21.51 -3.98
CA GLU A 218 -12.52 -22.37 -4.49
C GLU A 218 -12.15 -23.00 -5.84
N GLU A 219 -11.64 -22.21 -6.79
CA GLU A 219 -11.20 -22.71 -8.10
C GLU A 219 -10.11 -23.79 -7.96
N LYS A 220 -9.16 -23.58 -7.05
CA LYS A 220 -8.11 -24.55 -6.72
C LYS A 220 -8.66 -25.83 -6.09
N SER A 221 -9.60 -25.72 -5.16
CA SER A 221 -10.18 -26.91 -4.52
C SER A 221 -10.96 -27.76 -5.54
N LYS A 222 -11.67 -27.13 -6.48
CA LYS A 222 -12.38 -27.80 -7.58
C LYS A 222 -11.42 -28.47 -8.57
N SER A 223 -10.30 -27.83 -8.93
CA SER A 223 -9.30 -28.44 -9.80
C SER A 223 -8.66 -29.66 -9.12
N SER A 224 -8.29 -29.54 -7.84
CA SER A 224 -7.68 -30.62 -7.06
C SER A 224 -8.63 -31.80 -6.85
N GLY A 225 -9.92 -31.53 -6.57
CA GLY A 225 -10.95 -32.56 -6.39
C GLY A 225 -11.35 -33.30 -7.68
N LYS A 226 -11.26 -32.64 -8.85
CA LYS A 226 -11.42 -33.31 -10.15
C LYS A 226 -10.29 -34.30 -10.42
N TYR A 227 -9.05 -34.00 -10.06
CA TYR A 227 -7.92 -34.94 -10.22
C TYR A 227 -8.07 -36.20 -9.36
N THR A 228 -8.64 -36.08 -8.16
CA THR A 228 -8.87 -37.24 -7.27
C THR A 228 -10.02 -38.14 -7.74
N LYS A 229 -11.03 -37.59 -8.41
CA LYS A 229 -12.16 -38.37 -8.97
C LYS A 229 -11.85 -39.10 -10.28
N VAL A 230 -10.86 -38.64 -11.05
CA VAL A 230 -10.47 -39.26 -12.34
C VAL A 230 -9.44 -40.40 -12.16
N LYS A 231 -8.82 -40.53 -10.98
CA LYS A 231 -7.86 -41.59 -10.64
C LYS A 231 -8.44 -42.78 -9.86
N LYS A 232 -9.76 -42.84 -9.66
CA LYS A 232 -10.48 -44.03 -9.16
C LYS A 232 -11.19 -44.71 -10.31
#